data_AF-A0AA48K9N2-F1
#
_entry.id   AF-A0AA48K9N2-F1
#
_cell.length_a   1.000
_cell.length_b   1.000
_cell.length_c   1.000
_cell.angle_alpha   90.00
_cell.angle_beta   90.00
_cell.angle_gamma   90.00
#
_symmetry.space_group_name_H-M   'P 1'
#
loop_
_entity.id
_entity.type
_entity.pdbx_description
1 polymer ?
#
loop_
_entity_poly.entity_id
_entity_poly.type
_entity_poly.pdbx_seq_one_letter_code
_entity_poly.pdbx_strand_id
1 'polypeptide(L)'
;MLTPPEPERSHSPDPRPGLALALGVVLGFATACGGRSRQALGASPLGTPRAGDPVITVPPVDTVVTEGQPATFSVVATGATPLSYLWRVNGVGVGTPTATCTLPFPRPGLSGSSVTVTVSDGAGQVTSSPVTLTVDPLRVTLAEGLPLDLTPIPRGVRRMGSSERDPYHEDDETPHDVAITRNFYMGTFLVTQAQWQQVMGNNPSAFQTPPSPRLPVEQVTYDDALAFLARLNAEMTTFCPLCPPGYVFRLPTEAEWEYACGAGSLTPWYWGDSFEAYPNYAWIGKQGAEAVGLLVPNYWGLYDMSGNLWEWCQDWYGPYRLRSGIDPDPVGPPTGSARVLRGGGWILTNPRFFRIAYRGARFPGSLANDQGFRVVLGPPRTP
;
A
#
# COMPACT_ATOMS: atom_id res chain seq x y z
N MET A 1 -59.38 29.25 25.52
CA MET A 1 -59.80 28.07 26.30
C MET A 1 -60.54 27.14 25.37
N LEU A 2 -59.83 26.17 24.79
CA LEU A 2 -60.40 25.02 24.10
C LEU A 2 -59.54 23.82 24.50
N THR A 3 -60.21 22.81 25.02
CA THR A 3 -59.72 21.55 25.59
C THR A 3 -58.94 20.69 24.58
N PRO A 4 -57.96 19.89 25.03
CA PRO A 4 -57.15 19.04 24.16
C PRO A 4 -57.87 17.70 23.87
N PRO A 5 -57.58 17.03 22.74
CA PRO A 5 -57.93 15.62 22.56
C PRO A 5 -56.83 14.68 23.07
N GLU A 6 -57.29 13.56 23.63
CA GLU A 6 -56.57 12.44 24.25
C GLU A 6 -55.60 11.67 23.31
N PRO A 7 -54.70 10.84 23.88
CA PRO A 7 -53.65 10.14 23.13
C PRO A 7 -54.10 8.75 22.68
N GLU A 8 -53.88 8.42 21.40
CA GLU A 8 -53.99 7.03 20.92
C GLU A 8 -52.64 6.43 20.54
N ARG A 9 -52.26 5.45 21.38
CA ARG A 9 -51.70 4.12 21.09
C ARG A 9 -50.47 4.04 20.19
N SER A 10 -49.38 3.66 20.88
CA SER A 10 -48.19 3.01 20.37
C SER A 10 -48.48 1.86 19.40
N HIS A 11 -48.06 2.03 18.15
CA HIS A 11 -47.80 0.90 17.26
C HIS A 11 -46.30 0.61 17.26
N SER A 12 -45.94 -0.47 17.95
CA SER A 12 -44.65 -1.13 17.83
C SER A 12 -44.54 -1.77 16.43
N PRO A 13 -43.48 -1.52 15.65
CA PRO A 13 -43.23 -2.30 14.44
C PRO A 13 -42.53 -3.61 14.81
N ASP A 14 -43.15 -4.71 14.39
CA ASP A 14 -42.65 -6.08 14.45
C ASP A 14 -41.30 -6.20 13.68
N PRO A 15 -40.29 -6.93 14.20
CA PRO A 15 -38.99 -7.04 13.58
C PRO A 15 -39.04 -8.08 12.46
N ARG A 16 -38.78 -7.65 11.22
CA ARG A 16 -38.57 -8.58 10.10
C ARG A 16 -37.13 -9.11 10.08
N PRO A 17 -36.94 -10.37 9.65
CA PRO A 17 -35.76 -11.16 9.93
C PRO A 17 -34.53 -10.68 9.17
N GLY A 18 -33.38 -10.80 9.84
CA GLY A 18 -32.05 -10.49 9.31
C GLY A 18 -31.75 -11.28 8.04
N LEU A 19 -31.43 -10.56 6.98
CA LEU A 19 -30.76 -11.10 5.82
C LEU A 19 -29.25 -10.86 6.02
N ALA A 20 -28.54 -11.94 6.33
CA ALA A 20 -27.09 -11.97 6.33
C ALA A 20 -26.59 -11.74 4.88
N LEU A 21 -25.80 -10.69 4.67
CA LEU A 21 -24.95 -10.57 3.50
C LEU A 21 -23.49 -10.72 3.95
N ALA A 22 -23.02 -11.96 3.94
CA ALA A 22 -21.60 -12.25 3.99
C ALA A 22 -20.98 -11.82 2.66
N LEU A 23 -20.23 -10.72 2.66
CA LEU A 23 -19.46 -10.28 1.50
C LEU A 23 -18.20 -11.17 1.38
N GLY A 24 -18.37 -12.33 0.74
CA GLY A 24 -17.26 -13.13 0.24
C GLY A 24 -16.77 -12.53 -1.09
N VAL A 25 -15.64 -11.83 -1.06
CA VAL A 25 -14.98 -11.36 -2.29
C VAL A 25 -14.27 -12.55 -2.93
N VAL A 26 -14.90 -13.12 -3.96
CA VAL A 26 -14.26 -14.01 -4.92
C VAL A 26 -13.80 -13.14 -6.09
N LEU A 27 -12.48 -12.99 -6.25
CA LEU A 27 -11.90 -12.41 -7.46
C LEU A 27 -12.12 -13.39 -8.63
N GLY A 28 -12.92 -12.98 -9.60
CA GLY A 28 -13.11 -13.70 -10.85
C GLY A 28 -12.01 -13.41 -11.86
N PHE A 29 -11.51 -14.47 -12.52
CA PHE A 29 -10.89 -14.37 -13.85
C PHE A 29 -11.43 -15.49 -14.76
N ALA A 30 -11.90 -15.04 -15.93
CA ALA A 30 -12.09 -15.74 -17.21
C ALA A 30 -13.08 -16.92 -17.31
N THR A 31 -14.25 -16.64 -17.88
CA THR A 31 -15.13 -17.63 -18.53
C THR A 31 -14.74 -17.77 -20.00
N ALA A 32 -14.32 -18.97 -20.40
CA ALA A 32 -14.42 -19.44 -21.79
C ALA A 32 -15.00 -20.86 -21.76
N CYS A 33 -16.29 -20.98 -22.08
CA CYS A 33 -16.98 -22.25 -22.20
C CYS A 33 -16.71 -22.87 -23.57
N GLY A 34 -15.94 -23.95 -23.61
CA GLY A 34 -15.90 -24.94 -24.68
C GLY A 34 -15.89 -26.32 -24.02
N GLY A 35 -16.97 -27.08 -24.18
CA GLY A 35 -17.20 -28.31 -23.44
C GLY A 35 -16.33 -29.49 -23.88
N ARG A 36 -15.91 -30.32 -22.91
CA ARG A 36 -16.09 -31.79 -22.90
C ARG A 36 -15.60 -32.39 -21.58
N SER A 37 -16.47 -33.21 -20.99
CA SER A 37 -16.22 -34.39 -20.14
C SER A 37 -15.21 -34.27 -18.99
N ARG A 38 -15.74 -34.16 -17.75
CA ARG A 38 -14.98 -34.39 -16.51
C ARG A 38 -14.54 -35.87 -16.42
N GLN A 39 -13.24 -36.12 -16.46
CA GLN A 39 -12.64 -37.22 -15.71
C GLN A 39 -11.97 -36.63 -14.47
N ALA A 40 -12.33 -37.14 -13.30
CA ALA A 40 -11.66 -36.83 -12.05
C ALA A 40 -10.23 -37.37 -12.11
N LEU A 41 -9.24 -36.48 -12.22
CA LEU A 41 -7.84 -36.83 -12.01
C LEU A 41 -7.59 -36.87 -10.51
N GLY A 42 -7.52 -38.08 -9.96
CA GLY A 42 -7.06 -38.33 -8.61
C GLY A 42 -5.62 -37.83 -8.43
N ALA A 43 -5.30 -37.38 -7.23
CA ALA A 43 -3.94 -37.06 -6.82
C ALA A 43 -3.04 -38.27 -7.11
N SER A 44 -2.06 -38.10 -7.99
CA SER A 44 -1.04 -39.12 -8.23
C SER A 44 -0.18 -39.26 -6.95
N PRO A 45 0.07 -40.50 -6.47
CA PRO A 45 1.04 -40.72 -5.41
C PRO A 45 2.44 -40.31 -5.89
N LEU A 46 3.32 -39.92 -4.97
CA LEU A 46 4.75 -39.72 -5.21
C LEU A 46 5.32 -40.97 -5.89
N GLY A 47 5.40 -40.96 -7.23
CA GLY A 47 5.95 -42.06 -8.02
C GLY A 47 7.47 -42.09 -7.85
N THR A 48 8.03 -43.28 -7.63
CA THR A 48 9.48 -43.46 -7.65
C THR A 48 10.03 -43.04 -9.02
N PRO A 49 11.06 -42.19 -9.09
CA PRO A 49 11.58 -41.69 -10.35
C PRO A 49 12.00 -42.85 -11.25
N ARG A 50 11.53 -42.83 -12.50
CA ARG A 50 11.85 -43.82 -13.53
C ARG A 50 13.27 -43.54 -14.02
N ALA A 51 14.00 -44.58 -14.40
CA ALA A 51 15.29 -44.42 -15.06
C ALA A 51 15.14 -43.53 -16.32
N GLY A 52 15.76 -42.36 -16.30
CA GLY A 52 15.66 -41.34 -17.36
C GLY A 52 14.89 -40.07 -16.96
N ASP A 53 14.16 -40.06 -15.85
CA ASP A 53 13.50 -38.85 -15.34
C ASP A 53 14.53 -37.76 -14.99
N PRO A 54 14.13 -36.47 -15.06
CA PRO A 54 14.96 -35.40 -14.55
C PRO A 54 15.23 -35.61 -13.05
N VAL A 55 16.40 -35.17 -12.60
CA VAL A 55 16.88 -35.33 -11.23
C VAL A 55 17.09 -33.95 -10.62
N ILE A 56 16.46 -33.69 -9.48
CA ILE A 56 16.74 -32.51 -8.66
C ILE A 56 18.05 -32.76 -7.90
N THR A 57 19.09 -31.98 -8.22
CA THR A 57 20.41 -32.07 -7.58
C THR A 57 20.56 -31.09 -6.42
N VAL A 58 19.82 -29.97 -6.45
CA VAL A 58 19.69 -29.04 -5.33
C VAL A 58 18.20 -28.74 -5.13
N PRO A 59 17.55 -29.26 -4.08
CA PRO A 59 16.14 -28.99 -3.81
C PRO A 59 15.94 -27.54 -3.35
N PRO A 60 14.71 -27.00 -3.47
CA PRO A 60 14.36 -25.77 -2.77
C PRO A 60 14.51 -25.94 -1.26
N VAL A 61 14.58 -24.82 -0.54
CA VAL A 61 14.69 -24.77 0.93
C VAL A 61 13.59 -23.91 1.53
N ASP A 62 13.30 -24.12 2.82
CA ASP A 62 12.38 -23.27 3.57
C ASP A 62 12.82 -21.81 3.47
N THR A 63 11.84 -20.92 3.31
CA THR A 63 12.10 -19.49 3.09
C THR A 63 11.27 -18.67 4.06
N VAL A 64 11.96 -17.82 4.82
CA VAL A 64 11.35 -16.84 5.72
C VAL A 64 11.53 -15.46 5.10
N VAL A 65 10.45 -14.70 4.97
CA VAL A 65 10.48 -13.30 4.55
C VAL A 65 9.63 -12.44 5.46
N THR A 66 9.98 -11.16 5.56
CA THR A 66 9.10 -10.17 6.16
C THR A 66 8.01 -9.77 5.16
N GLU A 67 6.80 -9.52 5.64
CA GLU A 67 5.66 -9.01 4.87
C GLU A 67 6.10 -7.86 3.97
N GLY A 68 5.68 -7.87 2.70
CA GLY A 68 6.06 -6.86 1.70
C GLY A 68 7.41 -7.09 1.01
N GLN A 69 8.25 -8.01 1.51
CA GLN A 69 9.46 -8.45 0.82
C GLN A 69 9.18 -9.64 -0.10
N PRO A 70 9.88 -9.74 -1.26
CA PRO A 70 9.69 -10.86 -2.16
C PRO A 70 10.27 -12.15 -1.59
N ALA A 71 9.56 -13.27 -1.73
CA ALA A 71 10.08 -14.61 -1.42
C ALA A 71 10.59 -15.28 -2.70
N THR A 72 11.82 -15.80 -2.67
CA THR A 72 12.44 -16.45 -3.84
C THR A 72 12.83 -17.88 -3.50
N PHE A 73 12.38 -18.81 -4.33
CA PHE A 73 12.74 -20.22 -4.28
C PHE A 73 13.52 -20.58 -5.53
N SER A 74 14.54 -21.44 -5.38
CA SER A 74 15.36 -21.92 -6.49
C SER A 74 15.52 -23.43 -6.43
N VAL A 75 15.70 -24.05 -7.60
CA VAL A 75 16.01 -25.48 -7.74
C VAL A 75 17.12 -25.65 -8.77
N VAL A 76 17.99 -26.64 -8.57
CA VAL A 76 18.91 -27.11 -9.62
C VAL A 76 18.51 -28.53 -9.99
N ALA A 77 18.36 -28.77 -11.29
CA ALA A 77 17.99 -30.07 -11.82
C ALA A 77 18.79 -30.40 -13.08
N THR A 78 18.95 -31.69 -13.35
CA THR A 78 19.59 -32.24 -14.54
C THR A 78 18.63 -33.19 -15.24
N GLY A 79 18.64 -33.24 -16.57
CA GLY A 79 17.75 -34.11 -17.35
C GLY A 79 17.93 -33.87 -18.85
N ALA A 80 17.06 -34.45 -19.66
CA ALA A 80 16.99 -34.13 -21.07
C ALA A 80 16.58 -32.66 -21.26
N THR A 81 17.13 -31.99 -22.27
CA THR A 81 16.79 -30.59 -22.56
C THR A 81 15.67 -30.49 -23.61
N PRO A 82 14.77 -29.50 -23.52
CA PRO A 82 14.70 -28.45 -22.51
C PRO A 82 14.01 -28.89 -21.22
N LEU A 83 14.53 -28.45 -20.07
CA LEU A 83 13.84 -28.58 -18.78
C LEU A 83 12.70 -27.56 -18.67
N SER A 84 11.57 -28.01 -18.14
CA SER A 84 10.40 -27.18 -17.82
C SER A 84 10.14 -27.21 -16.31
N TYR A 85 9.59 -26.11 -15.78
CA TYR A 85 9.38 -25.95 -14.33
C TYR A 85 7.94 -25.50 -14.05
N LEU A 86 7.33 -26.10 -13.03
CA LEU A 86 6.03 -25.68 -12.51
C LEU A 86 6.08 -25.60 -10.98
N TRP A 87 6.14 -24.37 -10.48
CA TRP A 87 6.09 -24.06 -9.06
C TRP A 87 4.64 -24.05 -8.56
N ARG A 88 4.42 -24.54 -7.35
CA ARG A 88 3.10 -24.55 -6.70
C ARG A 88 3.19 -24.04 -5.27
N VAL A 89 2.20 -23.25 -4.87
CA VAL A 89 1.94 -22.86 -3.46
C VAL A 89 0.60 -23.45 -3.07
N ASN A 90 0.59 -24.31 -2.05
CA ASN A 90 -0.59 -25.09 -1.63
C ASN A 90 -1.30 -25.80 -2.80
N GLY A 91 -0.50 -26.33 -3.74
CA GLY A 91 -1.00 -27.04 -4.93
C GLY A 91 -1.41 -26.15 -6.12
N VAL A 92 -1.51 -24.82 -5.93
CA VAL A 92 -1.86 -23.88 -6.99
C VAL A 92 -0.60 -23.46 -7.75
N GLY A 93 -0.61 -23.54 -9.09
CA GLY A 93 0.51 -23.12 -9.93
C GLY A 93 0.80 -21.63 -9.83
N VAL A 94 2.06 -21.25 -9.65
CA VAL A 94 2.51 -19.86 -9.45
C VAL A 94 3.81 -19.55 -10.17
N GLY A 95 4.10 -18.26 -10.34
CA GLY A 95 5.39 -17.77 -10.79
C GLY A 95 5.68 -17.99 -12.27
N THR A 96 6.94 -17.87 -12.64
CA THR A 96 7.44 -18.13 -14.00
C THR A 96 7.95 -19.56 -14.14
N PRO A 97 7.84 -20.19 -15.33
CA PRO A 97 8.28 -21.56 -15.57
C PRO A 97 9.81 -21.67 -15.72
N THR A 98 10.55 -21.23 -14.71
CA THR A 98 12.02 -21.26 -14.67
C THR A 98 12.51 -21.97 -13.41
N ALA A 99 13.83 -22.22 -13.34
CA ALA A 99 14.49 -22.79 -12.17
C ALA A 99 14.38 -21.92 -10.90
N THR A 100 13.85 -20.70 -11.01
CA THR A 100 13.59 -19.79 -9.89
C THR A 100 12.14 -19.31 -9.93
N CYS A 101 11.50 -19.27 -8.77
CA CYS A 101 10.19 -18.65 -8.59
C CYS A 101 10.29 -17.57 -7.53
N THR A 102 9.91 -16.35 -7.90
CA THR A 102 9.79 -15.23 -6.97
C THR A 102 8.31 -14.91 -6.78
N LEU A 103 7.83 -15.04 -5.55
CA LEU A 103 6.56 -14.46 -5.12
C LEU A 103 6.85 -12.99 -4.79
N PRO A 104 6.36 -12.02 -5.57
CA PRO A 104 6.80 -10.64 -5.45
C PRO A 104 6.36 -9.97 -4.15
N PHE A 105 5.28 -10.47 -3.54
CA PHE A 105 4.62 -9.83 -2.40
C PHE A 105 3.70 -10.80 -1.63
N PRO A 106 4.24 -11.84 -0.97
CA PRO A 106 3.44 -12.73 -0.16
C PRO A 106 2.87 -12.00 1.07
N ARG A 107 1.58 -12.22 1.36
CA ARG A 107 0.90 -11.65 2.53
C ARG A 107 1.07 -12.56 3.77
N PRO A 108 0.96 -12.05 5.01
CA PRO A 108 1.07 -12.87 6.23
C PRO A 108 0.14 -14.09 6.25
N GLY A 109 -1.04 -14.01 5.63
CA GLY A 109 -1.97 -15.14 5.50
C GLY A 109 -1.45 -16.32 4.66
N LEU A 110 -0.33 -16.17 3.95
CA LEU A 110 0.35 -17.27 3.26
C LEU A 110 1.42 -17.96 4.13
N SER A 111 1.70 -17.46 5.34
CA SER A 111 2.66 -18.09 6.24
C SER A 111 2.24 -19.52 6.59
N GLY A 112 3.18 -20.47 6.54
CA GLY A 112 2.93 -21.91 6.67
C GLY A 112 2.54 -22.61 5.38
N SER A 113 2.45 -21.90 4.24
CA SER A 113 2.13 -22.52 2.94
C SER A 113 3.21 -23.49 2.50
N SER A 114 2.79 -24.59 1.87
CA SER A 114 3.68 -25.57 1.25
C SER A 114 4.04 -25.14 -0.16
N VAL A 115 5.33 -25.17 -0.48
CA VAL A 115 5.90 -24.84 -1.80
C VAL A 115 6.57 -26.07 -2.39
N THR A 116 6.23 -26.39 -3.64
CA THR A 116 6.85 -27.48 -4.41
C THR A 116 7.20 -27.03 -5.82
N VAL A 117 8.15 -27.72 -6.45
CA VAL A 117 8.42 -27.57 -7.89
C VAL A 117 8.36 -28.92 -8.57
N THR A 118 7.64 -28.99 -9.69
CA THR A 118 7.75 -30.11 -10.63
C THR A 118 8.70 -29.70 -11.74
N VAL A 119 9.76 -30.48 -11.94
CA VAL A 119 10.68 -30.36 -13.07
C VAL A 119 10.34 -31.46 -14.06
N SER A 120 10.17 -31.10 -15.33
CA SER A 120 9.85 -32.06 -16.40
C SER A 120 10.77 -31.89 -17.61
N ASP A 121 10.95 -32.96 -18.35
CA ASP A 121 11.62 -33.01 -19.64
C ASP A 121 10.91 -33.98 -20.60
N GLY A 122 11.55 -34.30 -21.73
CA GLY A 122 11.00 -35.26 -22.70
C GLY A 122 10.98 -36.73 -22.23
N ALA A 123 11.67 -37.05 -21.14
CA ALA A 123 11.77 -38.40 -20.59
C ALA A 123 10.82 -38.63 -19.40
N GLY A 124 10.52 -37.60 -18.62
CA GLY A 124 9.56 -37.68 -17.52
C GLY A 124 9.49 -36.44 -16.65
N GLN A 125 9.18 -36.64 -15.37
CA GLN A 125 9.03 -35.55 -14.40
C GLN A 125 9.40 -35.98 -12.98
N VAL A 126 9.94 -35.05 -12.21
CA VAL A 126 10.23 -35.20 -10.77
C VAL A 126 9.62 -34.03 -10.01
N THR A 127 9.06 -34.28 -8.82
CA THR A 127 8.58 -33.22 -7.94
C THR A 127 9.42 -33.17 -6.68
N SER A 128 9.80 -31.97 -6.25
CA SER A 128 10.55 -31.77 -5.01
C SER A 128 9.76 -32.22 -3.79
N SER A 129 10.46 -32.52 -2.69
CA SER A 129 9.84 -32.48 -1.37
C SER A 129 9.25 -31.07 -1.11
N PRO A 130 8.15 -30.97 -0.34
CA PRO A 130 7.59 -29.69 0.02
C PRO A 130 8.53 -28.92 0.97
N VAL A 131 8.63 -27.61 0.76
CA VAL A 131 9.26 -26.66 1.68
C VAL A 131 8.24 -25.63 2.17
N THR A 132 8.53 -24.94 3.26
CA THR A 132 7.61 -23.99 3.89
C THR A 132 7.97 -22.55 3.53
N LEU A 133 6.94 -21.76 3.18
CA LEU A 133 7.01 -20.30 3.15
C LEU A 133 6.54 -19.75 4.50
N THR A 134 7.40 -19.00 5.18
CA THR A 134 7.04 -18.21 6.37
C THR A 134 7.04 -16.73 6.01
N VAL A 135 5.95 -16.04 6.35
CA VAL A 135 5.82 -14.59 6.14
C VAL A 135 5.60 -13.92 7.48
N ASP A 136 6.62 -13.26 7.99
CA ASP A 136 6.57 -12.55 9.27
C ASP A 136 5.94 -11.17 9.07
N PRO A 137 4.89 -10.78 9.83
CA PRO A 137 4.28 -9.46 9.70
C PRO A 137 5.28 -8.36 10.07
N LEU A 138 5.32 -7.28 9.30
CA LEU A 138 6.13 -6.11 9.65
C LEU A 138 5.38 -5.31 10.71
N ARG A 139 6.01 -5.12 11.87
CA ARG A 139 5.45 -4.29 12.96
C ARG A 139 6.46 -3.23 13.37
N VAL A 140 6.00 -1.98 13.37
CA VAL A 140 6.74 -0.87 13.98
C VAL A 140 6.00 -0.46 15.23
N THR A 141 6.69 -0.54 16.37
CA THR A 141 6.11 -0.24 17.67
C THR A 141 7.01 0.77 18.37
N LEU A 142 6.48 1.97 18.60
CA LEU A 142 7.14 3.04 19.34
C LEU A 142 7.14 2.71 20.84
N ALA A 143 7.67 3.63 21.65
CA ALA A 143 7.61 3.51 23.10
C ALA A 143 6.18 3.27 23.61
N GLU A 144 6.08 2.60 24.75
CA GLU A 144 4.80 2.25 25.41
C GLU A 144 3.85 1.38 24.57
N GLY A 145 4.35 0.75 23.50
CA GLY A 145 3.55 -0.13 22.66
C GLY A 145 2.72 0.59 21.60
N LEU A 146 2.94 1.89 21.38
CA LEU A 146 2.17 2.68 20.41
C LEU A 146 2.53 2.25 18.97
N PRO A 147 1.56 1.76 18.16
CA PRO A 147 1.86 1.30 16.80
C PRO A 147 2.11 2.47 15.84
N LEU A 148 3.03 2.25 14.91
CA LEU A 148 3.17 3.02 13.68
C LEU A 148 2.82 2.09 12.50
N ASP A 149 1.54 2.06 12.15
CA ASP A 149 1.03 1.14 11.14
C ASP A 149 1.56 1.50 9.74
N LEU A 150 2.14 0.51 9.06
CA LEU A 150 2.67 0.65 7.72
C LEU A 150 1.97 -0.30 6.76
N THR A 151 1.47 0.25 5.66
CA THR A 151 0.90 -0.51 4.55
C THR A 151 2.01 -0.82 3.55
N PRO A 152 2.22 -2.09 3.18
CA PRO A 152 3.24 -2.45 2.22
C PRO A 152 2.77 -2.05 0.80
N ILE A 153 3.65 -1.42 0.04
CA ILE A 153 3.38 -0.86 -1.30
C ILE A 153 4.25 -1.61 -2.32
N PRO A 154 3.65 -2.32 -3.29
CA PRO A 154 4.41 -3.07 -4.29
C PRO A 154 5.10 -2.12 -5.27
N ARG A 155 6.25 -2.55 -5.80
CA ARG A 155 6.84 -1.88 -6.97
C ARG A 155 5.90 -1.94 -8.17
N GLY A 156 5.97 -0.98 -9.06
CA GLY A 156 5.16 -0.98 -10.28
C GLY A 156 5.36 0.26 -11.12
N VAL A 157 4.62 0.33 -12.22
CA VAL A 157 4.62 1.46 -13.16
C VAL A 157 3.26 2.14 -13.09
N ARG A 158 3.26 3.48 -13.19
CA ARG A 158 2.05 4.27 -13.25
C ARG A 158 2.24 5.49 -14.16
N ARG A 159 1.15 5.88 -14.82
CA ARG A 159 1.00 7.19 -15.46
C ARG A 159 0.74 8.23 -14.37
N MET A 160 1.75 9.02 -14.01
CA MET A 160 1.67 10.10 -13.02
C MET A 160 1.20 11.40 -13.69
N GLY A 161 0.47 12.24 -12.96
CA GLY A 161 -0.15 13.46 -13.47
C GLY A 161 -1.58 13.26 -13.95
N SER A 162 -2.18 14.28 -14.57
CA SER A 162 -3.58 14.26 -15.01
C SER A 162 -3.71 14.57 -16.50
N SER A 163 -4.62 13.87 -17.18
CA SER A 163 -4.92 14.13 -18.59
C SER A 163 -5.30 15.60 -18.81
N GLU A 164 -4.82 16.21 -19.89
CA GLU A 164 -5.24 17.56 -20.31
C GLU A 164 -6.76 17.67 -20.56
N ARG A 165 -7.47 16.53 -20.65
CA ARG A 165 -8.93 16.47 -20.78
C ARG A 165 -9.67 16.41 -19.43
N ASP A 166 -8.96 16.23 -18.32
CA ASP A 166 -9.55 16.31 -16.98
C ASP A 166 -10.03 17.76 -16.77
N PRO A 167 -11.31 18.01 -16.44
CA PRO A 167 -11.83 19.36 -16.24
C PRO A 167 -11.17 20.11 -15.08
N TYR A 168 -10.45 19.41 -14.21
CA TYR A 168 -9.69 19.97 -13.09
C TYR A 168 -8.17 19.95 -13.33
N HIS A 169 -7.69 19.62 -14.53
CA HIS A 169 -6.26 19.62 -14.87
C HIS A 169 -5.60 20.98 -14.56
N GLU A 170 -4.39 20.91 -14.02
CA GLU A 170 -3.53 22.08 -13.80
C GLU A 170 -2.25 21.91 -14.64
N ASP A 171 -1.67 23.03 -15.11
CA ASP A 171 -0.55 23.03 -16.06
C ASP A 171 0.71 22.29 -15.55
N ASP A 172 0.86 22.17 -14.23
CA ASP A 172 1.99 21.52 -13.56
C ASP A 172 1.77 20.01 -13.30
N GLU A 173 0.67 19.45 -13.81
CA GLU A 173 0.28 18.04 -13.67
C GLU A 173 0.57 17.21 -14.92
N THR A 174 1.54 17.64 -15.74
CA THR A 174 1.86 17.01 -17.03
C THR A 174 2.00 15.49 -16.93
N PRO A 175 1.19 14.71 -17.67
CA PRO A 175 1.24 13.26 -17.64
C PRO A 175 2.59 12.68 -18.09
N HIS A 176 3.20 11.82 -17.27
CA HIS A 176 4.44 11.08 -17.59
C HIS A 176 4.44 9.68 -16.95
N ASP A 177 5.20 8.74 -17.52
CA ASP A 177 5.30 7.39 -16.96
C ASP A 177 6.40 7.31 -15.92
N VAL A 178 6.07 6.76 -14.75
CA VAL A 178 6.99 6.59 -13.63
C VAL A 178 7.03 5.12 -13.20
N ALA A 179 8.23 4.62 -12.90
CA ALA A 179 8.43 3.33 -12.26
C ALA A 179 8.85 3.53 -10.80
N ILE A 180 8.06 2.99 -9.88
CA ILE A 180 8.53 2.66 -8.54
C ILE A 180 9.25 1.32 -8.64
N THR A 181 10.58 1.30 -8.52
CA THR A 181 11.38 0.11 -8.84
C THR A 181 11.54 -0.88 -7.69
N ARG A 182 11.25 -0.44 -6.47
CA ARG A 182 11.40 -1.23 -5.23
C ARG A 182 10.11 -1.19 -4.41
N ASN A 183 9.76 -2.32 -3.78
CA ASN A 183 8.70 -2.34 -2.79
C ASN A 183 9.12 -1.43 -1.62
N PHE A 184 8.17 -0.71 -1.04
CA PHE A 184 8.37 0.09 0.16
C PHE A 184 7.15 -0.06 1.06
N TYR A 185 7.14 0.62 2.20
CA TYR A 185 5.97 0.70 3.08
C TYR A 185 5.64 2.16 3.30
N MET A 186 4.36 2.48 3.36
CA MET A 186 3.86 3.82 3.62
C MET A 186 3.03 3.80 4.90
N GLY A 187 3.12 4.85 5.70
CA GLY A 187 2.24 5.07 6.84
C GLY A 187 0.79 4.89 6.40
N THR A 188 0.11 3.94 7.04
CA THR A 188 -1.32 3.66 6.80
C THR A 188 -2.16 4.93 6.98
N PHE A 189 -1.70 5.78 7.89
CA PHE A 189 -2.27 7.07 8.25
C PHE A 189 -1.20 8.18 8.18
N LEU A 190 -1.66 9.43 8.23
CA LEU A 190 -0.84 10.56 8.69
C LEU A 190 -0.22 10.25 10.06
N VAL A 191 0.97 10.81 10.34
CA VAL A 191 1.59 10.70 11.67
C VAL A 191 0.66 11.35 12.70
N THR A 192 0.36 10.63 13.77
CA THR A 192 -0.56 11.12 14.81
C THR A 192 0.16 11.99 15.84
N GLN A 193 -0.59 12.83 16.54
CA GLN A 193 -0.10 13.62 17.67
C GLN A 193 0.50 12.73 18.78
N ALA A 194 -0.09 11.55 19.02
CA ALA A 194 0.46 10.59 19.98
C ALA A 194 1.82 10.05 19.53
N GLN A 195 1.95 9.67 18.25
CA GLN A 195 3.23 9.19 17.68
C GLN A 195 4.28 10.30 17.72
N TRP A 196 3.90 11.52 17.34
CA TRP A 196 4.74 12.70 17.43
C TRP A 196 5.23 12.94 18.87
N GLN A 197 4.32 12.98 19.84
CA GLN A 197 4.65 13.21 21.24
C GLN A 197 5.62 12.15 21.79
N GLN A 198 5.46 10.88 21.42
CA GLN A 198 6.37 9.80 21.84
C GLN A 198 7.79 9.97 21.29
N VAL A 199 7.93 10.43 20.04
CA VAL A 199 9.24 10.56 19.38
C VAL A 199 9.91 11.91 19.68
N MET A 200 9.12 12.99 19.74
CA MET A 200 9.60 14.36 19.81
C MET A 200 9.57 14.94 21.22
N GLY A 201 8.67 14.46 22.09
CA GLY A 201 8.53 14.90 23.47
C GLY A 201 7.65 16.14 23.66
N ASN A 202 6.98 16.62 22.61
CA ASN A 202 6.04 17.74 22.64
C ASN A 202 4.86 17.50 21.68
N ASN A 203 3.85 18.39 21.68
CA ASN A 203 2.77 18.38 20.69
C ASN A 203 2.52 19.80 20.16
N PRO A 204 2.92 20.12 18.92
CA PRO A 204 2.79 21.47 18.35
C PRO A 204 1.39 21.77 17.80
N SER A 205 0.53 20.75 17.68
CA SER A 205 -0.78 20.85 17.03
C SER A 205 -1.68 21.95 17.58
N ALA A 206 -2.34 22.70 16.70
CA ALA A 206 -3.42 23.61 17.04
C ALA A 206 -4.70 22.85 17.44
N PHE A 207 -4.98 21.70 16.81
CA PHE A 207 -6.22 20.97 17.00
C PHE A 207 -6.05 19.80 17.96
N GLN A 208 -6.35 20.02 19.24
CA GLN A 208 -6.20 19.01 20.29
C GLN A 208 -7.50 18.70 21.06
N THR A 209 -8.62 19.32 20.67
CA THR A 209 -9.91 19.20 21.39
C THR A 209 -11.05 18.79 20.45
N PRO A 210 -11.82 17.72 20.75
CA PRO A 210 -11.59 16.80 21.87
C PRO A 210 -10.29 15.99 21.69
N PRO A 211 -9.59 15.65 22.79
CA PRO A 211 -8.32 14.93 22.68
C PRO A 211 -8.54 13.54 22.09
N SER A 212 -7.67 13.16 21.16
CA SER A 212 -7.66 11.83 20.56
C SER A 212 -6.23 11.44 20.16
N PRO A 213 -5.76 10.23 20.50
CA PRO A 213 -4.43 9.75 20.10
C PRO A 213 -4.31 9.53 18.59
N ARG A 214 -5.43 9.61 17.86
CA ARG A 214 -5.51 9.45 16.40
C ARG A 214 -5.67 10.76 15.65
N LEU A 215 -5.67 11.92 16.32
CA LEU A 215 -5.57 13.18 15.57
C LEU A 215 -4.20 13.25 14.89
N PRO A 216 -4.14 13.63 13.60
CA PRO A 216 -2.87 13.82 12.92
C PRO A 216 -2.13 15.02 13.51
N VAL A 217 -0.79 14.95 13.53
CA VAL A 217 0.03 16.10 13.92
C VAL A 217 0.01 17.14 12.80
N GLU A 218 -0.19 18.40 13.19
CA GLU A 218 -0.08 19.57 12.32
C GLU A 218 0.71 20.67 13.03
N GLN A 219 0.89 21.82 12.38
CA GLN A 219 1.84 22.86 12.81
C GLN A 219 3.28 22.34 12.90
N VAL A 220 3.67 21.55 11.90
CA VAL A 220 5.03 21.02 11.75
C VAL A 220 5.64 21.48 10.45
N THR A 221 6.86 22.03 10.52
CA THR A 221 7.63 22.39 9.33
C THR A 221 8.16 21.12 8.63
N TYR A 222 8.67 21.29 7.41
CA TYR A 222 9.37 20.21 6.72
C TYR A 222 10.58 19.71 7.52
N ASP A 223 11.35 20.63 8.13
CA ASP A 223 12.54 20.28 8.91
C ASP A 223 12.16 19.56 10.22
N ASP A 224 11.03 19.91 10.84
CA ASP A 224 10.52 19.18 12.01
C ASP A 224 10.13 17.74 11.63
N ALA A 225 9.52 17.53 10.47
CA ALA A 225 9.22 16.20 9.96
C ALA A 225 10.49 15.38 9.71
N LEU A 226 11.55 15.99 9.16
CA LEU A 226 12.86 15.35 9.02
C LEU A 226 13.49 15.01 10.37
N ALA A 227 13.36 15.87 11.38
CA ALA A 227 13.85 15.60 12.72
C ALA A 227 13.13 14.41 13.38
N PHE A 228 11.81 14.30 13.20
CA PHE A 228 11.02 13.14 13.62
C PHE A 228 11.53 11.84 12.96
N LEU A 229 11.73 11.86 11.64
CA LEU A 229 12.24 10.72 10.88
C LEU A 229 13.67 10.33 11.29
N ALA A 230 14.53 11.31 11.58
CA ALA A 230 15.89 11.07 12.08
C ALA A 230 15.88 10.32 13.41
N ARG A 231 14.97 10.68 14.33
CA ARG A 231 14.81 9.96 15.61
C ARG A 231 14.27 8.55 15.42
N LEU A 232 13.29 8.35 14.53
CA LEU A 232 12.83 7.00 14.18
C LEU A 232 13.95 6.13 13.64
N ASN A 233 14.82 6.67 12.79
CA ASN A 233 15.95 5.95 12.23
C ASN A 233 17.02 5.62 13.28
N ALA A 234 17.28 6.52 14.23
CA ALA A 234 18.23 6.28 15.31
C ALA A 234 17.83 5.10 16.20
N GLU A 235 16.53 4.87 16.38
CA GLU A 235 15.95 3.81 17.19
C GLU A 235 15.34 2.67 16.35
N MET A 236 15.67 2.58 15.06
CA MET A 236 15.00 1.66 14.13
C MET A 236 15.08 0.21 14.59
N THR A 237 16.24 -0.24 15.09
CA THR A 237 16.40 -1.62 15.56
C THR A 237 15.55 -1.94 16.79
N THR A 238 15.26 -0.92 17.60
CA THR A 238 14.37 -1.01 18.76
C THR A 238 12.91 -1.08 18.32
N PHE A 239 12.49 -0.16 17.45
CA PHE A 239 11.08 -0.05 17.04
C PHE A 239 10.66 -1.08 15.99
N CYS A 240 11.61 -1.60 15.22
CA CYS A 240 11.35 -2.43 14.06
C CYS A 240 12.48 -3.46 13.84
N PRO A 241 12.55 -4.53 14.66
CA PRO A 241 13.61 -5.54 14.55
C PRO A 241 13.57 -6.33 13.23
N LEU A 242 12.44 -6.33 12.53
CA LEU A 242 12.25 -6.99 11.22
C LEU A 242 12.28 -6.00 10.04
N CYS A 243 12.70 -4.75 10.25
CA CYS A 243 12.83 -3.81 9.15
C CYS A 243 13.83 -4.34 8.11
N PRO A 244 13.48 -4.31 6.80
CA PRO A 244 14.36 -4.84 5.78
C PRO A 244 15.73 -4.12 5.77
N PRO A 245 16.86 -4.85 5.64
CA PRO A 245 18.17 -4.23 5.61
C PRO A 245 18.29 -3.16 4.52
N GLY A 246 18.87 -2.02 4.87
CA GLY A 246 19.04 -0.87 3.98
C GLY A 246 17.78 -0.01 3.78
N TYR A 247 16.69 -0.29 4.50
CA TYR A 247 15.52 0.58 4.51
C TYR A 247 15.66 1.66 5.59
N VAL A 248 15.10 2.84 5.34
CA VAL A 248 15.10 4.00 6.24
C VAL A 248 13.69 4.60 6.31
N PHE A 249 13.35 5.19 7.45
CA PHE A 249 12.22 6.10 7.56
C PHE A 249 12.54 7.41 6.86
N ARG A 250 11.66 7.85 5.97
CA ARG A 250 11.76 9.11 5.23
C ARG A 250 10.38 9.66 4.88
N LEU A 251 10.32 10.85 4.31
CA LEU A 251 9.13 11.32 3.61
C LEU A 251 8.94 10.52 2.31
N PRO A 252 7.69 10.37 1.83
CA PRO A 252 7.46 9.85 0.48
C PRO A 252 8.06 10.81 -0.55
N THR A 253 8.56 10.26 -1.66
CA THR A 253 8.68 11.08 -2.87
C THR A 253 7.29 11.45 -3.38
N GLU A 254 7.17 12.54 -4.13
CA GLU A 254 5.89 12.95 -4.74
C GLU A 254 5.30 11.82 -5.60
N ALA A 255 6.15 11.11 -6.35
CA ALA A 255 5.75 9.98 -7.15
C ALA A 255 5.28 8.78 -6.32
N GLU A 256 5.98 8.43 -5.24
CA GLU A 256 5.53 7.37 -4.32
C GLU A 256 4.19 7.72 -3.69
N TRP A 257 3.99 8.99 -3.30
CA TRP A 257 2.73 9.46 -2.75
C TRP A 257 1.59 9.32 -3.75
N GLU A 258 1.77 9.80 -5.00
CA GLU A 258 0.72 9.73 -6.02
C GLU A 258 0.41 8.28 -6.43
N TYR A 259 1.45 7.46 -6.55
CA TYR A 259 1.34 6.02 -6.81
C TYR A 259 0.53 5.30 -5.73
N ALA A 260 0.85 5.58 -4.47
CA ALA A 260 0.18 5.01 -3.32
C ALA A 260 -1.25 5.53 -3.15
N CYS A 261 -1.49 6.82 -3.37
CA CYS A 261 -2.82 7.44 -3.31
C CYS A 261 -3.76 6.79 -4.33
N GLY A 262 -3.30 6.65 -5.58
CA GLY A 262 -4.06 6.03 -6.65
C GLY A 262 -4.36 4.55 -6.41
N ALA A 263 -3.43 3.78 -5.83
CA ALA A 263 -3.59 2.34 -5.55
C ALA A 263 -4.12 1.52 -6.74
N GLY A 264 -3.70 1.89 -7.96
CA GLY A 264 -4.16 1.29 -9.22
C GLY A 264 -5.38 1.95 -9.86
N SER A 265 -6.00 2.93 -9.21
CA SER A 265 -7.07 3.75 -9.78
C SER A 265 -6.57 4.62 -10.94
N LEU A 266 -7.42 4.76 -11.95
CA LEU A 266 -7.25 5.62 -13.12
C LEU A 266 -8.20 6.82 -13.12
N THR A 267 -8.99 6.98 -12.06
CA THR A 267 -9.97 8.05 -11.89
C THR A 267 -9.34 9.28 -11.22
N PRO A 268 -9.95 10.48 -11.29
CA PRO A 268 -9.38 11.68 -10.68
C PRO A 268 -9.21 11.59 -9.16
N TRP A 269 -10.14 10.94 -8.44
CA TRP A 269 -10.03 10.66 -7.01
C TRP A 269 -9.85 9.17 -6.76
N TYR A 270 -9.21 8.78 -5.66
CA TYR A 270 -8.94 7.36 -5.40
C TYR A 270 -10.21 6.51 -5.21
N TRP A 271 -11.35 7.15 -4.96
CA TRP A 271 -12.66 6.51 -4.82
C TRP A 271 -13.49 6.46 -6.10
N GLY A 272 -13.06 7.11 -7.19
CA GLY A 272 -13.77 7.09 -8.46
C GLY A 272 -13.83 8.44 -9.18
N ASP A 273 -14.77 8.55 -10.12
CA ASP A 273 -14.94 9.72 -11.02
C ASP A 273 -15.97 10.75 -10.53
N SER A 274 -16.64 10.48 -9.41
CA SER A 274 -17.65 11.39 -8.83
C SER A 274 -17.15 11.98 -7.52
N PHE A 275 -16.94 13.29 -7.51
CA PHE A 275 -16.54 14.00 -6.31
C PHE A 275 -17.59 13.90 -5.20
N GLU A 276 -18.87 13.82 -5.53
CA GLU A 276 -19.98 13.81 -4.56
C GLU A 276 -19.90 12.65 -3.55
N ALA A 277 -19.13 11.60 -3.85
CA ALA A 277 -18.88 10.51 -2.92
C ALA A 277 -17.91 10.86 -1.78
N TYR A 278 -17.25 12.03 -1.81
CA TYR A 278 -16.21 12.43 -0.85
C TYR A 278 -16.57 12.25 0.63
N PRO A 279 -17.82 12.40 1.11
CA PRO A 279 -18.10 12.29 2.55
C PRO A 279 -17.73 10.92 3.14
N ASN A 280 -17.59 9.89 2.30
CA ASN A 280 -17.16 8.55 2.74
C ASN A 280 -15.64 8.36 2.71
N TYR A 281 -14.88 9.27 2.09
CA TYR A 281 -13.47 9.06 1.73
C TYR A 281 -12.55 10.19 2.20
N ALA A 282 -13.02 11.43 2.25
CA ALA A 282 -12.18 12.60 2.52
C ALA A 282 -12.81 13.54 3.55
N TRP A 283 -11.96 14.09 4.42
CA TRP A 283 -12.33 15.18 5.33
C TRP A 283 -12.18 16.53 4.64
N ILE A 284 -13.31 17.13 4.26
CA ILE A 284 -13.44 18.35 3.45
C ILE A 284 -14.36 19.36 4.16
N GLY A 285 -14.04 20.65 4.09
CA GLY A 285 -14.82 21.74 4.70
C GLY A 285 -15.05 21.61 6.21
N LYS A 286 -14.08 21.09 6.96
CA LYS A 286 -14.17 20.91 8.41
C LYS A 286 -13.76 22.17 9.18
N GLN A 287 -13.76 22.09 10.51
CA GLN A 287 -13.31 23.17 11.40
C GLN A 287 -11.92 22.90 11.99
N GLY A 288 -11.33 21.75 11.67
CA GLY A 288 -10.01 21.33 12.11
C GLY A 288 -9.67 19.94 11.60
N ALA A 289 -8.50 19.44 12.00
CA ALA A 289 -8.07 18.10 11.71
C ALA A 289 -9.00 17.05 12.36
N GLU A 290 -9.23 15.96 11.64
CA GLU A 290 -10.08 14.85 12.09
C GLU A 290 -9.22 13.63 12.39
N ALA A 291 -9.70 12.75 13.29
CA ALA A 291 -8.95 11.55 13.64
C ALA A 291 -8.76 10.64 12.42
N VAL A 292 -7.55 10.13 12.24
CA VAL A 292 -7.17 9.30 11.10
C VAL A 292 -7.90 7.96 11.10
N GLY A 293 -8.08 7.41 9.89
CA GLY A 293 -8.54 6.03 9.74
C GLY A 293 -10.04 5.80 9.98
N LEU A 294 -10.85 6.86 9.94
CA LEU A 294 -12.29 6.78 10.17
C LEU A 294 -13.12 6.68 8.89
N LEU A 295 -12.56 7.08 7.75
CA LEU A 295 -13.21 7.02 6.44
C LEU A 295 -12.77 5.78 5.65
N VAL A 296 -13.30 5.59 4.44
CA VAL A 296 -12.99 4.43 3.61
C VAL A 296 -11.58 4.59 2.98
N PRO A 297 -10.68 3.61 3.17
CA PRO A 297 -9.34 3.68 2.60
C PRO A 297 -9.37 3.43 1.08
N ASN A 298 -8.25 3.70 0.42
CA ASN A 298 -8.05 3.27 -0.96
C ASN A 298 -7.87 1.73 -1.06
N TYR A 299 -7.74 1.22 -2.30
CA TYR A 299 -7.65 -0.22 -2.55
C TYR A 299 -6.47 -0.93 -1.86
N TRP A 300 -5.41 -0.20 -1.50
CA TRP A 300 -4.27 -0.76 -0.76
C TRP A 300 -4.40 -0.64 0.76
N GLY A 301 -5.45 0.00 1.27
CA GLY A 301 -5.67 0.17 2.70
C GLY A 301 -5.06 1.45 3.28
N LEU A 302 -4.68 2.42 2.45
CA LEU A 302 -4.23 3.74 2.91
C LEU A 302 -5.43 4.66 3.14
N TYR A 303 -5.43 5.32 4.30
CA TYR A 303 -6.51 6.22 4.72
C TYR A 303 -6.10 7.67 4.56
N ASP A 304 -7.11 8.54 4.47
CA ASP A 304 -6.96 9.99 4.48
C ASP A 304 -5.98 10.49 3.39
N MET A 305 -5.88 9.76 2.25
CA MET A 305 -5.03 10.16 1.12
C MET A 305 -5.56 11.40 0.38
N SER A 306 -6.80 11.82 0.68
CA SER A 306 -7.40 13.05 0.21
C SER A 306 -8.10 13.76 1.38
N GLY A 307 -7.80 15.04 1.57
CA GLY A 307 -8.33 15.85 2.66
C GLY A 307 -7.65 15.58 4.00
N ASN A 308 -8.29 16.03 5.08
CA ASN A 308 -7.69 16.11 6.42
C ASN A 308 -6.50 17.09 6.47
N LEU A 309 -5.29 16.68 6.07
CA LEU A 309 -4.13 17.54 6.03
C LEU A 309 -3.40 17.42 4.69
N TRP A 310 -2.84 18.52 4.24
CA TRP A 310 -1.76 18.49 3.27
C TRP A 310 -0.58 17.69 3.81
N GLU A 311 0.08 16.93 2.95
CA GLU A 311 1.17 16.05 3.34
C GLU A 311 2.50 16.45 2.70
N TRP A 312 3.51 16.69 3.55
CA TRP A 312 4.87 16.91 3.08
C TRP A 312 5.41 15.72 2.28
N CYS A 313 5.93 16.00 1.09
CA CYS A 313 6.74 15.07 0.30
C CYS A 313 8.21 15.53 0.27
N GLN A 314 9.12 14.60 0.01
CA GLN A 314 10.57 14.85 -0.01
C GLN A 314 10.96 15.92 -1.05
N ASP A 315 10.29 15.92 -2.18
CA ASP A 315 10.65 16.64 -3.40
C ASP A 315 10.62 18.16 -3.22
N TRP A 316 11.57 18.84 -3.86
CA TRP A 316 11.39 20.25 -4.18
C TRP A 316 10.27 20.39 -5.20
N TYR A 317 9.37 21.36 -5.01
CA TYR A 317 8.32 21.63 -5.99
C TYR A 317 8.91 22.32 -7.22
N GLY A 318 8.49 21.85 -8.40
CA GLY A 318 8.93 22.35 -9.69
C GLY A 318 8.39 21.50 -10.84
N PRO A 319 8.77 21.82 -12.09
CA PRO A 319 8.33 21.07 -13.25
C PRO A 319 8.84 19.63 -13.20
N TYR A 320 8.03 18.68 -13.67
CA TYR A 320 8.48 17.29 -13.82
C TYR A 320 9.68 17.21 -14.77
N ARG A 321 10.67 16.40 -14.40
CA ARG A 321 11.83 16.10 -15.24
C ARG A 321 11.43 15.04 -16.27
N LEU A 322 10.78 15.47 -17.34
CA LEU A 322 10.29 14.55 -18.38
C LEU A 322 11.46 13.84 -19.06
N ARG A 323 11.47 12.50 -19.00
CA ARG A 323 12.42 11.65 -19.72
C ARG A 323 11.77 11.03 -20.94
N SER A 324 12.57 10.66 -21.94
CA SER A 324 12.11 9.75 -22.98
C SER A 324 11.89 8.35 -22.38
N GLY A 325 10.63 7.96 -22.20
CA GLY A 325 10.26 6.67 -21.60
C GLY A 325 9.89 6.77 -20.12
N ILE A 326 10.00 5.65 -19.41
CA ILE A 326 9.60 5.51 -18.00
C ILE A 326 10.69 6.11 -17.09
N ASP A 327 10.33 7.06 -16.22
CA ASP A 327 11.24 7.65 -15.24
C ASP A 327 11.34 6.77 -13.98
N PRO A 328 12.51 6.17 -13.67
CA PRO A 328 12.65 5.31 -12.51
C PRO A 328 12.87 6.13 -11.23
N ASP A 329 11.97 5.97 -10.27
CA ASP A 329 12.04 6.52 -8.91
C ASP A 329 12.40 8.02 -8.86
N PRO A 330 11.59 8.91 -9.47
CA PRO A 330 11.85 10.35 -9.47
C PRO A 330 11.79 10.94 -8.06
N VAL A 331 12.67 11.92 -7.83
CA VAL A 331 12.92 12.60 -6.55
C VAL A 331 12.83 14.13 -6.67
N GLY A 332 12.19 14.59 -7.76
CA GLY A 332 11.99 16.00 -8.05
C GLY A 332 13.25 16.71 -8.57
N PRO A 333 13.19 18.05 -8.73
CA PRO A 333 14.35 18.89 -9.00
C PRO A 333 15.34 18.92 -7.81
N PRO A 334 16.62 19.23 -8.07
CA PRO A 334 17.68 19.12 -7.06
C PRO A 334 17.65 20.29 -6.07
N THR A 335 16.99 21.38 -6.45
CA THR A 335 16.87 22.64 -5.70
C THR A 335 15.50 23.25 -5.97
N GLY A 336 14.97 23.99 -4.99
CA GLY A 336 13.73 24.74 -5.12
C GLY A 336 13.56 25.69 -3.94
N SER A 337 12.47 26.47 -3.96
CA SER A 337 12.10 27.37 -2.87
C SER A 337 11.04 26.77 -1.94
N ALA A 338 10.23 25.83 -2.45
CA ALA A 338 9.11 25.22 -1.74
C ALA A 338 9.16 23.70 -1.88
N ARG A 339 8.71 22.96 -0.87
CA ARG A 339 8.57 21.50 -0.91
C ARG A 339 7.16 21.13 -1.36
N VAL A 340 7.04 19.98 -1.99
CA VAL A 340 5.77 19.45 -2.47
C VAL A 340 4.83 19.15 -1.31
N LEU A 341 3.54 19.46 -1.51
CA LEU A 341 2.41 19.01 -0.71
C LEU A 341 1.40 18.24 -1.53
N ARG A 342 0.78 17.24 -0.93
CA ARG A 342 -0.21 16.38 -1.56
C ARG A 342 -1.46 16.18 -0.70
N GLY A 343 -2.57 15.77 -1.32
CA GLY A 343 -3.79 15.32 -0.63
C GLY A 343 -4.87 16.37 -0.36
N GLY A 344 -4.50 17.63 -0.15
CA GLY A 344 -5.46 18.68 0.23
C GLY A 344 -5.72 18.75 1.74
N GLY A 345 -6.13 19.90 2.23
CA GLY A 345 -6.41 20.15 3.65
C GLY A 345 -7.90 20.21 3.99
N TRP A 346 -8.22 19.99 5.27
CA TRP A 346 -9.57 19.94 5.83
C TRP A 346 -10.42 21.18 5.54
N ILE A 347 -9.80 22.35 5.38
CA ILE A 347 -10.50 23.63 5.19
C ILE A 347 -10.97 23.83 3.75
N LEU A 348 -10.38 23.11 2.80
CA LEU A 348 -10.65 23.28 1.38
C LEU A 348 -12.00 22.63 1.01
N THR A 349 -12.59 23.10 -0.08
CA THR A 349 -13.88 22.60 -0.59
C THR A 349 -13.93 22.40 -2.10
N ASN A 350 -12.97 22.97 -2.84
CA ASN A 350 -12.93 22.80 -4.29
C ASN A 350 -12.46 21.37 -4.66
N PRO A 351 -13.21 20.62 -5.48
CA PRO A 351 -12.90 19.23 -5.85
C PRO A 351 -11.47 19.01 -6.37
N ARG A 352 -10.89 20.02 -7.04
CA ARG A 352 -9.57 19.91 -7.65
C ARG A 352 -8.47 19.56 -6.65
N PHE A 353 -8.55 20.08 -5.42
CA PHE A 353 -7.50 19.94 -4.40
C PHE A 353 -7.36 18.52 -3.83
N PHE A 354 -8.36 17.68 -4.07
CA PHE A 354 -8.46 16.33 -3.49
C PHE A 354 -8.16 15.24 -4.52
N ARG A 355 -7.93 15.62 -5.78
CA ARG A 355 -7.57 14.68 -6.84
C ARG A 355 -6.24 14.03 -6.55
N ILE A 356 -6.08 12.79 -7.00
CA ILE A 356 -4.83 12.05 -6.90
C ILE A 356 -3.67 12.86 -7.48
N ALA A 357 -3.87 13.52 -8.62
CA ALA A 357 -2.84 14.25 -9.34
C ALA A 357 -2.52 15.65 -8.79
N TYR A 358 -3.38 16.23 -7.93
CA TYR A 358 -3.25 17.63 -7.54
C TYR A 358 -1.99 17.91 -6.73
N ARG A 359 -1.20 18.88 -7.17
CA ARG A 359 0.08 19.27 -6.57
C ARG A 359 -0.07 20.58 -5.80
N GLY A 360 0.35 20.56 -4.54
CA GLY A 360 0.54 21.75 -3.73
C GLY A 360 2.01 21.99 -3.45
N ALA A 361 2.33 23.16 -2.90
CA ALA A 361 3.67 23.48 -2.44
C ALA A 361 3.64 24.47 -1.27
N ARG A 362 4.65 24.40 -0.40
CA ARG A 362 4.84 25.40 0.66
C ARG A 362 6.32 25.55 1.00
N PHE A 363 6.71 26.73 1.50
CA PHE A 363 8.07 26.95 1.97
C PHE A 363 8.41 25.99 3.12
N PRO A 364 9.62 25.41 3.17
CA PRO A 364 9.97 24.37 4.14
C PRO A 364 9.73 24.76 5.61
N GLY A 365 10.03 26.01 5.97
CA GLY A 365 9.87 26.54 7.33
C GLY A 365 8.48 27.08 7.66
N SER A 366 7.49 26.88 6.80
CA SER A 366 6.12 27.33 7.08
C SER A 366 5.42 26.42 8.08
N LEU A 367 4.65 27.04 8.96
CA LEU A 367 3.71 26.36 9.85
C LEU A 367 2.29 26.53 9.31
N ALA A 368 1.49 25.47 9.43
CA ALA A 368 0.08 25.49 9.08
C ALA A 368 -0.69 24.45 9.89
N ASN A 369 -1.92 24.77 10.23
CA ASN A 369 -2.83 23.86 10.91
C ASN A 369 -3.60 22.92 9.96
N ASP A 370 -3.33 23.02 8.66
CA ASP A 370 -3.86 22.15 7.61
C ASP A 370 -2.76 21.31 6.95
N GLN A 371 -1.61 21.16 7.62
CA GLN A 371 -0.42 20.51 7.09
C GLN A 371 0.21 19.55 8.10
N GLY A 372 0.48 18.33 7.66
CA GLY A 372 1.19 17.29 8.37
C GLY A 372 2.02 16.44 7.40
N PHE A 373 2.18 15.16 7.70
CA PHE A 373 2.90 14.21 6.83
C PHE A 373 2.59 12.77 7.21
N ARG A 374 2.91 11.84 6.31
CA ARG A 374 3.03 10.41 6.61
C ARG A 374 4.44 9.92 6.33
N VAL A 375 4.81 8.80 6.95
CA VAL A 375 6.14 8.22 6.81
C VAL A 375 6.20 7.24 5.64
N VAL A 376 7.39 7.02 5.09
CA VAL A 376 7.74 5.87 4.27
C VAL A 376 8.89 5.12 4.94
N LEU A 377 8.80 3.79 4.99
CA LEU A 377 9.93 2.90 5.24
C LEU A 377 10.32 2.28 3.90
N GLY A 378 11.50 2.62 3.39
CA GLY A 378 11.91 2.20 2.06
C GLY A 378 13.41 2.36 1.84
N PRO A 379 13.94 1.95 0.68
CA PRO A 379 15.30 2.31 0.30
C PRO A 379 15.52 3.83 0.39
N PRO A 380 16.73 4.29 0.76
CA PRO A 380 17.03 5.71 0.78
C PRO A 380 16.84 6.32 -0.61
N ARG A 381 16.26 7.51 -0.65
CA ARG A 381 16.10 8.31 -1.87
C ARG A 381 16.91 9.58 -1.70
N THR A 382 17.83 9.83 -2.62
CA THR A 382 18.63 11.07 -2.64
C THR A 382 18.13 11.94 -3.79
N PRO A 383 17.82 13.24 -3.58
CA PRO A 383 17.42 14.19 -4.63
C PRO A 383 18.44 14.38 -5.75
#